data_AF-A0A078AQE2-F1
#
_entry.id   AF-A0A078AQE2-F1
#
_cell.length_a   1.000
_cell.length_b   1.000
_cell.length_c   1.000
_cell.angle_alpha   90.00
_cell.angle_beta   90.00
_cell.angle_gamma   90.00
#
_symmetry.space_group_name_H-M   'P 1'
#
loop_
_entity.id
_entity.type
_entity.pdbx_description
1 polymer ?
#
loop_
_entity_poly.entity_id
_entity_poly.type
_entity_poly.pdbx_seq_one_letter_code
_entity_poly.pdbx_strand_id
1 'polypeptide(L)'
;MCENNLYHDIDDTLGELNADILALQLINEPNSDIEIQEQLQKSHTSIQIVDAKQIMGLYISRHKNYHEDSVEYYKGIGESKIYKCASKTFQNSCKYSFNGFLKHIELLIRIDTNAKLDIIKLDKSRTIKDQQAIETHYVKFESKIHIENFDEEYFLFDELDKDIEFVGHWMITDIDNHLLGNPHQYLQL
;
A
#
# COMPACT_ATOMS: atom_id res chain seq x y z
N MET A 1 -7.21 -4.31 6.63
CA MET A 1 -6.87 -3.16 7.50
C MET A 1 -6.27 -2.08 6.60
N CYS A 2 -6.67 -0.82 6.72
CA CYS A 2 -6.12 0.30 5.96
C CYS A 2 -5.62 1.40 6.89
N GLU A 3 -4.83 2.32 6.35
CA GLU A 3 -4.40 3.51 7.07
C GLU A 3 -5.58 4.47 7.32
N ASN A 4 -5.57 5.16 8.47
CA ASN A 4 -6.67 6.04 8.88
C ASN A 4 -6.93 7.18 7.89
N ASN A 5 -5.90 7.78 7.28
CA ASN A 5 -6.10 8.85 6.29
C ASN A 5 -6.86 8.34 5.06
N LEU A 6 -6.51 7.16 4.54
CA LEU A 6 -7.21 6.52 3.44
C LEU A 6 -8.66 6.18 3.82
N TYR A 7 -8.86 5.67 5.04
CA TYR A 7 -10.21 5.39 5.54
C TYR A 7 -11.07 6.66 5.57
N HIS A 8 -10.56 7.75 6.16
CA HIS A 8 -11.32 8.99 6.29
C HIS A 8 -11.63 9.63 4.94
N ASP A 9 -10.67 9.68 4.01
CA ASP A 9 -10.89 10.30 2.68
C ASP A 9 -11.94 9.54 1.86
N ILE A 10 -11.93 8.20 1.92
CA ILE A 10 -12.94 7.36 1.27
C ILE A 10 -14.31 7.54 1.94
N ASP A 11 -14.38 7.51 3.27
CA ASP A 11 -15.64 7.63 4.03
C ASP A 11 -16.32 8.99 3.78
N ASP A 12 -15.53 10.07 3.79
CA ASP A 12 -15.99 11.42 3.48
C ASP A 12 -16.53 11.51 2.03
N THR A 13 -15.81 10.93 1.06
CA THR A 13 -16.22 10.91 -0.35
C THR A 13 -17.51 10.10 -0.57
N LEU A 14 -17.64 8.95 0.11
CA LEU A 14 -18.86 8.13 0.02
C LEU A 14 -20.08 8.85 0.62
N GLY A 15 -19.87 9.65 1.67
CA GLY A 15 -20.91 10.49 2.28
C GLY A 15 -21.55 11.47 1.29
N GLU A 16 -20.79 12.00 0.34
CA GLU A 16 -21.25 12.98 -0.65
C GLU A 16 -22.07 12.37 -1.80
N LEU A 17 -21.93 11.06 -2.05
CA LEU A 17 -22.60 10.37 -3.16
C LEU A 17 -24.12 10.14 -2.95
N ASN A 18 -24.67 10.52 -1.80
CA ASN A 18 -25.93 9.97 -1.28
C ASN A 18 -27.23 10.53 -1.91
N ALA A 19 -27.19 11.63 -2.67
CA ALA A 19 -28.42 12.29 -3.10
C ALA A 19 -29.20 11.55 -4.20
N ASP A 20 -28.51 10.79 -5.07
CA ASP A 20 -29.10 10.19 -6.28
C ASP A 20 -28.84 8.67 -6.42
N ILE A 21 -28.27 8.04 -5.39
CA ILE A 21 -27.91 6.62 -5.40
C ILE A 21 -28.98 5.79 -4.67
N LEU A 22 -29.46 4.75 -5.35
CA LEU A 22 -30.35 3.75 -4.78
C LEU A 22 -29.57 2.66 -4.02
N ALA A 23 -28.49 2.17 -4.63
CA ALA A 23 -27.67 1.11 -4.07
C ALA A 23 -26.26 1.08 -4.68
N LEU A 24 -25.31 0.60 -3.90
CA LEU A 24 -24.01 0.12 -4.37
C LEU A 24 -24.06 -1.41 -4.46
N GLN A 25 -23.69 -1.97 -5.60
CA GLN A 25 -23.72 -3.41 -5.83
C GLN A 25 -22.36 -3.90 -6.32
N LEU A 26 -21.75 -4.83 -5.58
CA LEU A 26 -20.60 -5.58 -6.09
C LEU A 26 -21.08 -6.59 -7.14
N ILE A 27 -20.53 -6.53 -8.34
CA ILE A 27 -20.80 -7.46 -9.43
C ILE A 27 -19.57 -8.33 -9.70
N ASN A 28 -19.81 -9.57 -10.15
CA ASN A 28 -18.78 -10.59 -10.36
C ASN A 28 -17.88 -10.82 -9.13
N GLU A 29 -18.44 -10.72 -7.94
CA GLU A 29 -17.72 -10.99 -6.71
C GLU A 29 -17.13 -12.41 -6.74
N PRO A 30 -15.82 -12.59 -6.43
CA PRO A 30 -15.24 -13.91 -6.28
C PRO A 30 -15.95 -14.65 -5.13
N ASN A 31 -16.47 -15.85 -5.42
CA ASN A 31 -17.23 -16.64 -4.46
C ASN A 31 -16.34 -17.10 -3.29
N SER A 32 -16.60 -16.60 -2.08
CA SER A 32 -15.81 -16.82 -0.85
C SER A 32 -15.65 -18.29 -0.43
N ASP A 33 -16.50 -19.20 -0.91
CA ASP A 33 -16.56 -20.60 -0.45
C ASP A 33 -15.68 -21.56 -1.29
N ILE A 34 -14.88 -21.02 -2.21
CA ILE A 34 -14.06 -21.77 -3.16
C ILE A 34 -12.57 -21.51 -2.87
N GLU A 35 -11.70 -22.50 -3.06
CA GLU A 35 -10.25 -22.30 -2.92
C GLU A 35 -9.75 -21.14 -3.80
N ILE A 36 -8.83 -20.32 -3.27
CA ILE A 36 -8.35 -19.06 -3.87
C ILE A 36 -7.95 -19.21 -5.35
N GLN A 37 -7.33 -20.35 -5.73
CA GLN A 37 -6.92 -20.58 -7.12
C GLN A 37 -8.09 -20.76 -8.08
N GLU A 38 -9.14 -21.47 -7.66
CA GLU A 38 -10.36 -21.62 -8.45
C GLU A 38 -11.18 -20.32 -8.51
N GLN A 39 -11.12 -19.49 -7.46
CA GLN A 39 -11.73 -18.15 -7.45
C GLN A 39 -11.11 -17.23 -8.48
N LEU A 40 -9.77 -17.18 -8.54
CA LEU A 40 -9.03 -16.31 -9.48
C LEU A 40 -9.31 -16.69 -10.93
N GLN A 41 -9.42 -18.00 -11.23
CA GLN A 41 -9.75 -18.48 -12.56
C GLN A 41 -11.19 -18.12 -12.98
N LYS A 42 -12.17 -18.22 -12.06
CA LYS A 42 -13.58 -17.90 -12.36
C LYS A 42 -13.87 -16.40 -12.45
N SER A 43 -13.15 -15.59 -11.68
CA SER A 43 -13.30 -14.12 -11.63
C SER A 43 -12.38 -13.36 -12.59
N HIS A 44 -11.70 -14.07 -13.51
CA HIS A 44 -10.68 -13.48 -14.40
C HIS A 44 -9.71 -12.54 -13.64
N THR A 45 -9.38 -12.89 -12.40
CA THR A 45 -8.59 -12.02 -11.52
C THR A 45 -7.13 -12.47 -11.57
N SER A 46 -6.22 -11.53 -11.83
CA SER A 46 -4.78 -11.77 -11.72
C SER A 46 -4.13 -10.75 -10.81
N ILE A 47 -3.24 -11.22 -9.94
CA ILE A 47 -2.56 -10.41 -8.94
C ILE A 47 -1.06 -10.49 -9.19
N GLN A 48 -0.38 -9.34 -9.25
CA GLN A 48 1.05 -9.24 -9.52
C GLN A 48 1.70 -8.19 -8.61
N ILE A 49 2.89 -8.48 -8.09
CA ILE A 49 3.73 -7.46 -7.44
C ILE A 49 4.47 -6.70 -8.54
N VAL A 50 4.23 -5.39 -8.64
CA VAL A 50 4.81 -4.50 -9.66
C VAL A 50 6.10 -3.85 -9.18
N ASP A 51 6.10 -3.46 -7.90
CA ASP A 51 7.21 -2.78 -7.24
C ASP A 51 7.26 -3.17 -5.77
N ALA A 52 8.47 -3.14 -5.20
CA ALA A 52 8.71 -3.47 -3.81
C ALA A 52 9.84 -2.57 -3.26
N LYS A 53 9.58 -1.88 -2.15
CA LYS A 53 10.53 -0.96 -1.52
C LYS A 53 10.73 -1.31 -0.06
N GLN A 54 11.92 -1.07 0.44
CA GLN A 54 12.23 -1.23 1.86
C GLN A 54 12.47 0.14 2.49
N ILE A 55 11.59 0.53 3.38
CA ILE A 55 11.59 1.86 3.97
C ILE A 55 12.13 1.75 5.39
N MET A 56 12.98 2.70 5.78
CA MET A 56 13.62 2.74 7.08
C MET A 56 13.46 4.12 7.71
N GLY A 57 13.39 4.16 9.04
CA GLY A 57 13.35 5.42 9.79
C GLY A 57 12.06 6.24 9.64
N LEU A 58 11.08 5.78 8.86
CA LEU A 58 9.77 6.41 8.73
C LEU A 58 8.68 5.48 9.26
N TYR A 59 7.60 6.05 9.79
CA TYR A 59 6.43 5.27 10.16
C TYR A 59 5.51 5.04 8.95
N ILE A 60 4.89 3.86 8.89
CA ILE A 60 3.75 3.60 8.01
C ILE A 60 2.63 4.62 8.31
N SER A 61 2.36 4.94 9.57
CA SER A 61 1.38 5.97 9.91
C SER A 61 1.93 7.37 9.59
N ARG A 62 1.47 7.99 8.49
CA ARG A 62 2.01 9.25 7.96
C ARG A 62 1.97 10.41 8.96
N HIS A 63 0.94 10.44 9.80
CA HIS A 63 0.80 11.46 10.84
C HIS A 63 1.90 11.42 11.92
N LYS A 64 2.77 10.41 11.93
CA LYS A 64 3.91 10.33 12.85
C LYS A 64 5.20 10.89 12.25
N ASN A 65 5.19 11.24 10.96
CA ASN A 65 6.36 11.70 10.21
C ASN A 65 6.46 13.25 10.14
N TYR A 66 5.63 14.00 10.89
CA TYR A 66 5.41 15.46 10.74
C TYR A 66 6.58 16.40 11.09
N HIS A 67 7.78 15.91 11.41
CA HIS A 67 8.87 16.76 11.92
C HIS A 67 10.26 16.48 11.35
N GLU A 68 10.35 15.81 10.20
CA GLU A 68 11.65 15.42 9.66
C GLU A 68 12.01 16.25 8.44
N ASP A 69 12.75 17.34 8.66
CA ASP A 69 13.19 18.35 7.68
C ASP A 69 14.13 17.82 6.57
N SER A 70 14.23 16.51 6.37
CA SER A 70 14.77 15.95 5.12
C SER A 70 14.73 14.44 5.17
N VAL A 71 13.89 13.84 4.34
CA VAL A 71 14.11 12.47 3.88
C VAL A 71 15.11 12.46 2.74
N GLU A 72 16.16 11.67 2.88
CA GLU A 72 17.03 11.30 1.77
C GLU A 72 16.61 9.94 1.24
N TYR A 73 16.25 9.91 -0.04
CA TYR A 73 15.98 8.68 -0.77
C TYR A 73 17.30 8.15 -1.33
N TYR A 74 17.75 7.01 -0.83
CA TYR A 74 18.86 6.25 -1.38
C TYR A 74 18.29 5.27 -2.40
N LYS A 75 18.54 5.54 -3.69
CA LYS A 75 18.27 4.55 -4.73
C LYS A 75 19.16 3.33 -4.48
N GLY A 76 18.56 2.14 -4.40
CA GLY A 76 19.29 0.89 -4.26
C GLY A 76 20.36 0.74 -5.35
N ILE A 77 21.50 0.16 -4.99
CA ILE A 77 22.57 -0.19 -5.92
C ILE A 77 22.22 -1.59 -6.48
N GLY A 78 22.22 -1.74 -7.81
CA GLY A 78 21.92 -3.03 -8.48
C GLY A 78 20.56 -3.08 -9.22
N GLU A 79 20.27 -4.24 -9.83
CA GLU A 79 19.02 -4.50 -10.58
C GLU A 79 17.78 -4.64 -9.67
N SER A 80 17.98 -4.62 -8.35
CA SER A 80 16.92 -4.76 -7.37
C SER A 80 16.26 -3.40 -7.10
N LYS A 81 14.94 -3.31 -7.27
CA LYS A 81 14.15 -2.07 -7.13
C LYS A 81 13.94 -1.66 -5.66
N ILE A 82 14.83 -2.01 -4.75
CA ILE A 82 14.67 -1.72 -3.33
C ILE A 82 15.19 -0.31 -3.08
N TYR A 83 14.27 0.63 -2.88
CA TYR A 83 14.61 1.99 -2.48
C TYR A 83 14.72 2.06 -0.98
N LYS A 84 15.88 2.48 -0.47
CA LYS A 84 16.10 2.76 0.96
C LYS A 84 15.81 4.24 1.19
N CYS A 85 15.09 4.55 2.24
CA CYS A 85 14.71 5.90 2.60
C CYS A 85 15.07 6.10 4.07
N ALA A 86 15.65 7.24 4.45
CA ALA A 86 15.93 7.58 5.84
C ALA A 86 15.85 9.11 6.05
N SER A 87 15.52 9.55 7.25
CA SER A 87 15.50 10.98 7.58
C SER A 87 16.89 11.52 7.96
N LYS A 88 17.14 12.83 7.87
CA LYS A 88 18.41 13.42 8.33
C LYS A 88 18.50 13.51 9.85
N THR A 89 17.37 13.64 10.54
CA THR A 89 17.30 13.52 12.00
C THR A 89 17.73 12.12 12.45
N PHE A 90 17.45 11.10 11.64
CA PHE A 90 17.93 9.73 11.82
C PHE A 90 19.46 9.60 11.72
N GLN A 91 20.15 10.32 10.82
CA GLN A 91 21.63 10.32 10.80
C GLN A 91 22.25 10.85 12.10
N ASN A 92 21.59 11.77 12.80
CA ASN A 92 22.11 12.36 14.05
C ASN A 92 21.74 11.57 15.32
N SER A 93 20.60 10.87 15.33
CA SER A 93 20.16 10.02 16.46
C SER A 93 20.78 8.61 16.43
N CYS A 94 21.35 8.22 15.29
CA CYS A 94 22.32 7.13 15.08
C CYS A 94 23.62 7.25 15.90
N LYS A 95 23.64 7.92 17.05
CA LYS A 95 24.72 7.82 18.04
C LYS A 95 24.31 7.19 19.36
N TYR A 96 23.01 6.97 19.64
CA TYR A 96 22.60 6.68 21.02
C TYR A 96 21.59 5.55 21.28
N SER A 97 20.94 4.92 20.29
CA SER A 97 20.24 3.63 20.53
C SER A 97 19.70 3.03 19.22
N PHE A 98 20.33 1.98 18.72
CA PHE A 98 20.02 1.36 17.43
C PHE A 98 19.01 0.20 17.51
N ASN A 99 18.62 -0.24 18.72
CA ASN A 99 17.71 -1.39 18.92
C ASN A 99 16.22 -1.14 18.57
N GLY A 100 15.86 -0.04 17.91
CA GLY A 100 14.47 0.40 17.72
C GLY A 100 14.09 0.77 16.29
N PHE A 101 14.79 0.26 15.28
CA PHE A 101 14.58 0.64 13.89
C PHE A 101 13.16 0.35 13.38
N LEU A 102 12.47 1.40 12.94
CA LEU A 102 11.27 1.29 12.11
C LEU A 102 11.71 0.85 10.72
N LYS A 103 11.43 -0.41 10.39
CA LYS A 103 11.63 -0.99 9.06
C LYS A 103 10.29 -1.50 8.56
N HIS A 104 9.94 -1.18 7.32
CA HIS A 104 8.76 -1.73 6.67
C HIS A 104 9.01 -1.96 5.18
N ILE A 105 8.23 -2.85 4.61
CA ILE A 105 8.18 -3.08 3.18
C ILE A 105 6.93 -2.40 2.64
N GLU A 106 7.09 -1.66 1.54
CA GLU A 106 6.00 -1.18 0.69
C GLU A 106 5.93 -2.07 -0.55
N LEU A 107 4.76 -2.61 -0.86
CA LEU A 107 4.48 -3.34 -2.09
C LEU A 107 3.46 -2.57 -2.92
N LEU A 108 3.73 -2.40 -4.21
CA LEU A 108 2.74 -2.00 -5.20
C LEU A 108 2.20 -3.25 -5.87
N ILE A 109 0.93 -3.55 -5.63
CA ILE A 109 0.24 -4.71 -6.20
C ILE A 109 -0.67 -4.24 -7.32
N ARG A 110 -0.55 -4.88 -8.48
CA ARG A 110 -1.50 -4.76 -9.59
C ARG A 110 -2.53 -5.88 -9.48
N ILE A 111 -3.79 -5.51 -9.53
CA ILE A 111 -4.93 -6.40 -9.54
C ILE A 111 -5.70 -6.13 -10.84
N ASP A 112 -5.65 -7.07 -11.78
CA ASP A 112 -6.55 -7.05 -12.92
C ASP A 112 -7.76 -7.91 -12.54
N THR A 113 -8.98 -7.36 -12.58
CA THR A 113 -10.21 -8.08 -12.19
C THR A 113 -11.42 -7.59 -12.99
N ASN A 114 -12.43 -8.45 -13.14
CA ASN A 114 -13.75 -8.05 -13.64
C ASN A 114 -14.77 -7.83 -12.51
N ALA A 115 -14.34 -7.95 -11.24
CA ALA A 115 -15.15 -7.59 -10.09
C ALA A 115 -15.25 -6.07 -10.00
N LYS A 116 -16.47 -5.53 -9.91
CA LYS A 116 -16.69 -4.07 -9.96
C LYS A 116 -17.76 -3.63 -8.99
N LEU A 117 -17.64 -2.40 -8.51
CA LEU A 117 -18.67 -1.73 -7.72
C LEU A 117 -19.60 -0.93 -8.64
N ASP A 118 -20.78 -1.45 -8.93
CA ASP A 118 -21.80 -0.79 -9.75
C ASP A 118 -22.62 0.18 -8.89
N ILE A 119 -22.89 1.37 -9.43
CA ILE A 119 -23.75 2.36 -8.80
C ILE A 119 -25.12 2.28 -9.47
N ILE A 120 -26.12 1.89 -8.69
CA ILE A 120 -27.52 1.88 -9.12
C ILE A 120 -28.15 3.19 -8.67
N LYS A 121 -28.57 4.01 -9.64
CA LYS A 121 -29.25 5.29 -9.36
C LYS A 121 -30.73 5.08 -9.01
N LEU A 122 -31.38 6.12 -8.49
CA LEU A 122 -32.81 6.08 -8.14
C LEU A 122 -33.73 5.75 -9.33
N ASP A 123 -33.35 6.14 -10.55
CA ASP A 123 -34.06 5.79 -11.79
C ASP A 123 -33.81 4.34 -12.27
N LYS A 124 -33.08 3.56 -11.47
CA LYS A 124 -32.64 2.18 -11.75
C LYS A 124 -31.64 2.05 -12.90
N SER A 125 -31.10 3.16 -13.40
CA SER A 125 -29.97 3.11 -14.31
C SER A 125 -28.70 2.66 -13.57
N ARG A 126 -27.84 1.95 -14.30
CA ARG A 126 -26.55 1.44 -13.83
C ARG A 126 -25.42 2.24 -14.46
N THR A 127 -24.36 2.48 -13.71
CA THR A 127 -23.16 3.15 -14.25
C THR A 127 -22.32 2.20 -15.08
N ILE A 128 -22.28 0.92 -14.73
CA ILE A 128 -21.48 -0.08 -15.45
C ILE A 128 -22.32 -0.74 -16.55
N LYS A 129 -21.85 -0.60 -17.79
CA LYS A 129 -22.48 -1.22 -18.99
C LYS A 129 -21.85 -2.56 -19.36
N ASP A 130 -20.53 -2.66 -19.28
CA ASP A 130 -19.79 -3.89 -19.56
C ASP A 130 -19.30 -4.51 -18.25
N GLN A 131 -20.05 -5.53 -17.82
CA GLN A 131 -19.77 -6.27 -16.60
C GLN A 131 -18.59 -7.24 -16.77
N GLN A 132 -18.22 -7.63 -17.99
CA GLN A 132 -17.16 -8.61 -18.21
C GLN A 132 -15.80 -7.97 -18.52
N ALA A 133 -15.78 -6.68 -18.89
CA ALA A 133 -14.55 -5.93 -19.07
C ALA A 133 -13.66 -5.98 -17.82
N ILE A 134 -12.38 -6.31 -18.02
CA ILE A 134 -11.37 -6.32 -16.96
C ILE A 134 -10.88 -4.90 -16.71
N GLU A 135 -10.80 -4.52 -15.44
CA GLU A 135 -10.23 -3.28 -14.95
C GLU A 135 -8.92 -3.57 -14.21
N THR A 136 -7.97 -2.65 -14.30
CA THR A 136 -6.68 -2.74 -13.63
C THR A 136 -6.65 -1.77 -12.48
N HIS A 137 -6.46 -2.30 -11.28
CA HIS A 137 -6.32 -1.53 -10.05
C HIS A 137 -4.90 -1.68 -9.48
N TYR A 138 -4.45 -0.64 -8.80
CA TYR A 138 -3.17 -0.61 -8.10
C TYR A 138 -3.41 -0.39 -6.62
N VAL A 139 -2.90 -1.28 -5.77
CA VAL A 139 -3.03 -1.19 -4.32
C VAL A 139 -1.66 -1.16 -3.70
N LYS A 140 -1.44 -0.21 -2.80
CA LYS A 140 -0.23 -0.14 -1.98
C LYS A 140 -0.46 -0.83 -0.65
N PHE A 141 0.45 -1.73 -0.32
CA PHE A 141 0.47 -2.43 0.96
C PHE A 141 1.75 -2.13 1.70
N GLU A 142 1.66 -1.91 3.00
CA GLU A 142 2.82 -1.78 3.88
C GLU A 142 2.72 -2.74 5.06
N SER A 143 3.87 -3.29 5.47
CA SER A 143 3.98 -4.07 6.68
C SER A 143 5.32 -3.86 7.35
N LYS A 144 5.31 -3.84 8.69
CA LYS A 144 6.53 -3.78 9.48
C LYS A 144 7.30 -5.10 9.35
N ILE A 145 8.61 -4.98 9.31
CA ILE A 145 9.51 -6.13 9.21
C ILE A 145 10.51 -6.13 10.36
N HIS A 146 10.89 -7.33 10.77
CA HIS A 146 12.05 -7.61 11.60
C HIS A 146 13.07 -8.37 10.76
N ILE A 147 14.35 -8.06 10.98
CA ILE A 147 15.47 -8.73 10.32
C ILE A 147 16.37 -9.20 11.44
N GLU A 148 16.47 -10.52 11.63
CA GLU A 148 17.38 -11.10 12.60
C GLU A 148 18.84 -10.83 12.20
N ASN A 149 19.72 -10.62 13.20
CA ASN A 149 21.16 -10.44 12.98
C ASN A 149 21.51 -9.34 11.96
N PHE A 150 20.82 -8.20 12.07
CA PHE A 150 21.14 -7.02 11.29
C PHE A 150 22.50 -6.46 11.76
N ASP A 151 23.53 -6.65 10.93
CA ASP A 151 24.85 -6.07 11.16
C ASP A 151 24.83 -4.59 10.76
N GLU A 152 25.05 -3.74 11.75
CA GLU A 152 24.87 -2.29 11.68
C GLU A 152 25.96 -1.61 10.81
N GLU A 153 27.12 -2.26 10.62
CA GLU A 153 28.22 -1.72 9.82
C GLU A 153 28.02 -1.89 8.31
N TYR A 154 27.09 -2.76 7.87
CA TYR A 154 26.80 -3.04 6.46
C TYR A 154 25.51 -2.37 5.96
N PHE A 155 25.05 -1.31 6.65
CA PHE A 155 23.85 -0.51 6.36
C PHE A 155 23.65 -0.17 4.87
N LEU A 156 24.75 -0.04 4.12
CA LEU A 156 24.78 0.42 2.72
C LEU A 156 24.70 -0.70 1.66
N PHE A 157 24.81 -1.98 2.00
CA PHE A 157 25.02 -3.02 0.99
C PHE A 157 23.92 -4.10 0.96
N ASP A 158 23.21 -4.15 -0.18
CA ASP A 158 22.59 -5.24 -0.96
C ASP A 158 21.97 -6.51 -0.33
N GLU A 159 21.99 -6.75 0.97
CA GLU A 159 21.51 -8.04 1.50
C GLU A 159 20.03 -7.98 1.93
N LEU A 160 19.14 -8.19 0.95
CA LEU A 160 17.77 -8.66 1.20
C LEU A 160 17.70 -10.21 1.29
N ASP A 161 18.85 -10.86 1.46
CA ASP A 161 19.05 -12.33 1.54
C ASP A 161 18.93 -12.89 2.96
N LYS A 162 18.52 -12.08 3.95
CA LYS A 162 18.31 -12.51 5.34
C LYS A 162 16.85 -12.88 5.59
N ASP A 163 16.61 -13.76 6.55
CA ASP A 163 15.27 -14.16 6.99
C ASP A 163 14.47 -12.92 7.46
N ILE A 164 13.57 -12.45 6.61
CA ILE A 164 12.65 -11.34 6.92
C ILE A 164 11.44 -11.92 7.63
N GLU A 165 11.24 -11.50 8.87
CA GLU A 165 10.01 -11.78 9.60
C GLU A 165 9.06 -10.59 9.47
N PHE A 166 7.83 -10.84 9.02
CA PHE A 166 6.79 -9.82 8.99
C PHE A 166 6.17 -9.67 10.39
N VAL A 167 6.55 -8.61 11.09
CA VAL A 167 6.10 -8.35 12.47
C VAL A 167 4.91 -7.40 12.43
N GLY A 168 3.74 -7.94 12.08
CA GLY A 168 2.47 -7.23 12.11
C GLY A 168 1.51 -7.59 10.98
N HIS A 169 0.41 -6.85 10.89
CA HIS A 169 -0.58 -7.00 9.83
C HIS A 169 -0.20 -6.14 8.62
N TRP A 170 -0.47 -6.67 7.43
CA TRP A 170 -0.46 -5.88 6.19
C TRP A 170 -1.54 -4.80 6.24
N MET A 171 -1.14 -3.59 5.86
CA MET A 171 -2.00 -2.41 5.84
C MET A 171 -2.10 -1.88 4.42
N ILE A 172 -3.31 -1.63 3.93
CA ILE A 172 -3.53 -0.90 2.68
C ILE A 172 -3.25 0.57 2.96
N THR A 173 -2.31 1.17 2.23
CA THR A 173 -1.92 2.56 2.39
C THR A 173 -2.34 3.45 1.22
N ASP A 174 -2.68 2.88 0.06
CA ASP A 174 -3.26 3.62 -1.07
C ASP A 174 -3.98 2.66 -2.04
N ILE A 175 -4.96 3.18 -2.78
CA ILE A 175 -5.69 2.45 -3.84
C ILE A 175 -5.82 3.39 -5.04
N ASP A 176 -5.48 2.93 -6.24
CA ASP A 176 -5.60 3.66 -7.51
C ASP A 176 -5.03 5.08 -7.49
N ASN A 177 -3.96 5.29 -6.72
CA ASN A 177 -3.30 6.58 -6.54
C ASN A 177 -4.23 7.66 -5.94
N HIS A 178 -5.23 7.25 -5.15
CA HIS A 178 -6.21 8.13 -4.51
C HIS A 178 -5.55 9.17 -3.61
N LEU A 179 -4.59 8.76 -2.78
CA LEU A 179 -3.80 9.67 -1.94
C LEU A 179 -2.52 10.18 -2.63
N LEU A 180 -2.52 10.25 -3.96
CA LEU A 180 -1.35 10.62 -4.78
C LEU A 180 -0.11 9.77 -4.47
N GLY A 181 -0.32 8.48 -4.19
CA GLY A 181 0.73 7.56 -3.85
C GLY A 181 1.05 7.52 -2.35
N ASN A 182 0.33 8.28 -1.52
CA ASN A 182 0.49 8.35 -0.07
C ASN A 182 1.97 8.47 0.37
N PRO A 183 2.68 9.54 -0.01
CA PRO A 183 4.10 9.67 0.30
C PRO A 183 4.35 9.66 1.81
N HIS A 184 5.47 9.07 2.25
CA HIS A 184 5.81 9.03 3.69
C HIS A 184 6.08 10.40 4.31
N GLN A 185 6.31 11.42 3.48
CA GLN A 185 6.39 12.82 3.84
C GLN A 185 5.58 13.68 2.87
N TYR A 186 4.80 14.60 3.42
CA TYR A 186 4.20 15.67 2.65
C TYR A 186 5.13 16.88 2.68
N LEU A 187 5.64 17.29 1.52
CA LEU A 187 6.35 18.57 1.42
C LEU A 187 5.33 19.68 1.73
N GLN A 188 5.57 20.46 2.79
CA GLN A 188 4.83 21.70 3.00
C GLN A 188 5.21 22.65 1.85
N LEU A 189 4.24 23.00 1.00
CA LEU A 189 4.37 24.00 -0.04
C LEU A 189 4.26 25.42 0.53
#